data_AF-A2I233-F1
#
_entry.id   AF-A2I233-F1
#
_cell.length_a   1.000
_cell.length_b   1.000
_cell.length_c   1.000
_cell.angle_alpha   90.00
_cell.angle_beta   90.00
_cell.angle_gamma   90.00
#
_symmetry.space_group_name_H-M   'P 1'
#
loop_
_entity.id
_entity.type
_entity.pdbx_description
1 polymer ?
#
loop_
_entity_poly.entity_id
_entity_poly.type
_entity_poly.pdbx_seq_one_letter_code
_entity_poly.pdbx_strand_id
1 'polypeptide(L)'
;MEDGQQLKELEKGVTELRNTKADSTWIKGYVDATKERIFAWTEGTYPQKYHRHSISDVNELEEKLYKKADKTELQTLKTEILQTLYPIGSIYTSMNSTRPEVVLGFGTWTQIVDRFLYCANSSKETGGSKTISGENLPAHSHYIDLSTAEAGWHKHRFWDWSAMKKGKGYDVK
;
A
#
# COMPACT_ATOMS: atom_id res chain seq x y z
N MET A 1 -65.55 35.43 -90.91
CA MET A 1 -64.28 35.59 -90.17
C MET A 1 -64.48 35.42 -88.65
N GLU A 2 -65.64 34.93 -88.20
CA GLU A 2 -66.05 34.93 -86.78
C GLU A 2 -65.76 33.59 -86.06
N ASP A 3 -65.85 32.47 -86.79
CA ASP A 3 -65.72 31.11 -86.22
C ASP A 3 -64.30 30.80 -85.68
N GLY A 4 -63.27 31.38 -86.29
CA GLY A 4 -61.88 31.21 -85.85
C GLY A 4 -61.53 31.93 -84.55
N GLN A 5 -62.35 32.90 -84.13
CA GLN A 5 -62.15 33.64 -82.90
C GLN A 5 -62.78 32.92 -81.71
N GLN A 6 -63.95 32.31 -81.89
CA GLN A 6 -64.58 31.47 -80.87
C GLN A 6 -63.76 30.22 -80.55
N LEU A 7 -63.15 29.59 -81.57
CA LEU A 7 -62.29 28.43 -81.36
C LEU A 7 -61.04 28.79 -80.54
N LYS A 8 -60.45 29.97 -80.77
CA LYS A 8 -59.29 30.45 -80.02
C LYS A 8 -59.63 30.79 -78.55
N GLU A 9 -60.81 31.36 -78.31
CA GLU A 9 -61.29 31.63 -76.94
C GLU A 9 -61.59 30.33 -76.18
N LEU A 10 -62.16 29.32 -76.86
CA LEU A 10 -62.36 27.99 -76.28
C LEU A 10 -61.03 27.27 -75.99
N GLU A 11 -60.06 27.30 -76.91
CA GLU A 11 -58.73 26.73 -76.70
C GLU A 11 -57.99 27.43 -75.55
N LYS A 12 -58.17 28.75 -75.40
CA LYS A 12 -57.61 29.53 -74.29
C LYS A 12 -58.25 29.13 -72.96
N GLY A 13 -59.57 29.02 -72.89
CA GLY A 13 -60.29 28.57 -71.68
C GLY A 13 -59.96 27.12 -71.30
N VAL A 14 -59.81 26.22 -72.27
CA VAL A 14 -59.39 24.83 -72.05
C VAL A 14 -57.93 24.76 -71.56
N THR A 15 -57.06 25.64 -72.04
CA THR A 15 -55.65 25.72 -71.59
C THR A 15 -55.54 26.27 -70.17
N GLU A 16 -56.37 27.25 -69.79
CA GLU A 16 -56.47 27.75 -68.40
C GLU A 16 -57.03 26.69 -67.44
N LEU A 17 -58.01 25.89 -67.86
CA LEU A 17 -58.54 24.75 -67.11
C LEU A 17 -57.55 23.58 -67.00
N ARG A 18 -56.64 23.41 -67.96
CA ARG A 18 -55.60 22.35 -67.94
C ARG A 18 -54.39 22.75 -67.08
N ASN A 19 -54.15 24.05 -66.92
CA ASN A 19 -53.09 24.62 -66.09
C ASN A 19 -53.51 24.91 -64.65
N THR A 20 -54.80 24.73 -64.31
CA THR A 20 -55.29 24.56 -62.93
C THR A 20 -54.94 23.17 -62.37
N LYS A 21 -53.71 22.70 -62.65
CA LYS A 21 -53.03 21.78 -61.74
C LYS A 21 -53.00 22.52 -60.42
N ALA A 22 -53.56 21.89 -59.38
CA ALA A 22 -53.56 22.37 -58.01
C ALA A 22 -52.38 23.31 -57.77
N ASP A 23 -52.66 24.62 -57.68
CA ASP A 23 -51.59 25.59 -57.54
C ASP A 23 -50.83 25.29 -56.23
N SER A 24 -49.60 25.79 -56.11
CA SER A 24 -48.77 25.50 -54.93
C SER A 24 -49.45 25.87 -53.61
N THR A 25 -50.41 26.79 -53.62
CA THR A 25 -51.24 27.20 -52.49
C THR A 25 -52.28 26.13 -52.15
N TRP A 26 -52.97 25.56 -53.15
CA TRP A 26 -53.90 24.44 -52.97
C TRP A 26 -53.17 23.18 -52.50
N ILE A 27 -52.02 22.85 -53.11
CA ILE A 27 -51.20 21.70 -52.68
C ILE A 27 -50.70 21.91 -51.26
N LYS A 28 -50.21 23.11 -50.93
CA LYS A 28 -49.75 23.44 -49.57
C LYS A 28 -50.91 23.35 -48.57
N GLY A 29 -52.07 23.91 -48.87
CA GLY A 29 -53.24 23.84 -48.00
C GLY A 29 -53.71 22.40 -47.76
N TYR A 30 -53.72 21.57 -48.82
CA TYR A 30 -54.05 20.15 -48.70
C TYR A 30 -53.01 19.40 -47.88
N VAL A 31 -51.71 19.60 -48.16
CA VAL A 31 -50.59 18.97 -47.43
C VAL A 31 -50.59 19.39 -45.96
N ASP A 32 -50.80 20.67 -45.66
CA ASP A 32 -50.83 21.19 -44.30
C ASP A 32 -52.06 20.66 -43.53
N ALA A 33 -53.25 20.64 -44.14
CA ALA A 33 -54.43 20.03 -43.55
C ALA A 33 -54.25 18.52 -43.31
N THR A 34 -53.54 17.82 -44.20
CA THR A 34 -53.24 16.40 -44.04
C THR A 34 -52.21 16.17 -42.93
N LYS A 35 -51.19 17.03 -42.82
CA LYS A 35 -50.22 17.00 -41.72
C LYS A 35 -50.91 17.21 -40.37
N GLU A 36 -51.71 18.26 -40.24
CA GLU A 36 -52.48 18.54 -39.01
C GLU A 36 -53.37 17.36 -38.63
N ARG A 37 -54.07 16.75 -39.61
CA ARG A 37 -54.90 15.56 -39.36
C ARG A 37 -54.08 14.35 -38.93
N ILE A 38 -52.88 14.15 -39.49
CA ILE A 38 -51.96 13.07 -39.10
C ILE A 38 -51.43 13.32 -37.69
N PHE A 39 -50.98 14.55 -37.37
CA PHE A 39 -50.50 14.93 -36.05
C PHE A 39 -51.57 14.76 -34.97
N ALA A 40 -52.77 15.29 -35.20
CA ALA A 40 -53.91 15.14 -34.30
C ALA A 40 -54.30 13.66 -34.09
N TRP A 41 -54.22 12.84 -35.15
CA TRP A 41 -54.45 11.39 -35.03
C TRP A 41 -53.34 10.70 -34.23
N THR A 42 -52.06 11.00 -34.50
CA THR A 42 -50.94 10.40 -33.77
C THR A 42 -50.90 10.79 -32.29
N GLU A 43 -51.27 12.03 -31.94
CA GLU A 43 -51.29 12.50 -30.55
C GLU A 43 -52.59 12.14 -29.81
N GLY A 44 -53.71 12.05 -30.53
CA GLY A 44 -55.02 11.74 -29.95
C GLY A 44 -55.34 10.24 -29.82
N THR A 45 -54.71 9.37 -30.62
CA THR A 45 -55.00 7.92 -30.63
C THR A 45 -53.89 7.04 -30.08
N TYR A 46 -52.64 7.54 -30.02
CA TYR A 46 -51.52 6.82 -29.42
C TYR A 46 -50.94 7.64 -28.27
N PRO A 47 -51.11 7.23 -27.01
CA PRO A 47 -50.33 7.83 -25.95
C PRO A 47 -48.85 7.61 -26.28
N GLN A 48 -48.08 8.69 -26.44
CA GLN A 48 -46.62 8.63 -26.47
C GLN A 48 -46.18 7.92 -25.19
N LYS A 49 -45.91 6.61 -25.28
CA LYS A 49 -45.40 5.83 -24.16
C LYS A 49 -43.95 6.23 -23.96
N TYR A 50 -43.76 7.30 -23.20
CA TYR A 50 -42.46 7.63 -22.66
C TYR A 50 -42.07 6.53 -21.66
N HIS A 51 -41.13 5.68 -22.05
CA HIS A 51 -40.49 4.74 -21.14
C HIS A 51 -39.39 5.48 -20.40
N ARG A 52 -39.72 5.94 -19.19
CA ARG A 52 -38.71 6.42 -18.24
C ARG A 52 -38.21 5.22 -17.45
N HIS A 53 -36.96 4.84 -17.66
CA HIS A 53 -36.26 3.94 -16.74
C HIS A 53 -35.63 4.81 -15.65
N SER A 54 -35.96 4.52 -14.39
CA SER A 54 -35.30 5.14 -13.26
C SER A 54 -34.01 4.37 -12.95
N ILE A 55 -32.97 5.07 -12.49
CA ILE A 55 -31.76 4.42 -11.97
C ILE A 55 -32.11 3.50 -10.78
N SER A 56 -33.21 3.80 -10.06
CA SER A 56 -33.76 2.93 -9.01
C SER A 56 -34.26 1.59 -9.52
N ASP A 57 -34.54 1.46 -10.82
CA ASP A 57 -34.98 0.20 -11.42
C ASP A 57 -33.78 -0.76 -11.65
N VAL A 58 -32.55 -0.26 -11.50
CA VAL A 58 -31.32 -1.05 -11.52
C VAL A 58 -31.09 -1.63 -10.11
N ASN A 59 -31.73 -2.75 -9.83
CA ASN A 59 -31.49 -3.50 -8.60
C ASN A 59 -30.04 -4.06 -8.54
N GLU A 60 -29.50 -4.18 -7.32
CA GLU A 60 -28.18 -4.76 -7.01
C GLU A 60 -26.96 -3.95 -7.52
N LEU A 61 -27.15 -2.77 -8.12
CA LEU A 61 -26.02 -1.97 -8.62
C LEU A 61 -25.07 -1.59 -7.48
N GLU A 62 -25.62 -1.13 -6.36
CA GLU A 62 -24.85 -0.80 -5.17
C GLU A 62 -24.07 -2.02 -4.66
N GLU A 63 -24.72 -3.17 -4.51
CA GLU A 63 -24.10 -4.40 -4.02
C GLU A 63 -22.97 -4.89 -4.94
N LYS A 64 -23.16 -4.84 -6.26
CA LYS A 64 -22.12 -5.20 -7.25
C LYS A 64 -20.93 -4.23 -7.22
N LEU A 65 -21.20 -2.94 -7.01
CA LEU A 65 -20.14 -1.94 -6.85
C LEU A 65 -19.37 -2.17 -5.55
N TYR A 66 -20.06 -2.44 -4.43
CA TYR A 66 -19.43 -2.79 -3.17
C TYR A 66 -18.59 -4.06 -3.29
N LYS A 67 -19.09 -5.11 -3.95
CA LYS A 67 -18.35 -6.36 -4.16
C LYS A 67 -17.13 -6.19 -5.06
N LYS A 68 -17.19 -5.35 -6.11
CA LYS A 68 -16.02 -4.98 -6.91
C LYS A 68 -15.02 -4.10 -6.14
N ALA A 69 -15.51 -3.29 -5.21
CA ALA A 69 -14.68 -2.47 -4.33
C ALA A 69 -14.13 -3.26 -3.13
N ASP A 70 -14.66 -4.46 -2.87
CA ASP A 70 -14.24 -5.33 -1.78
C ASP A 70 -12.83 -5.88 -2.08
N LYS A 71 -11.83 -5.21 -1.51
CA LYS A 71 -10.41 -5.55 -1.66
C LYS A 71 -10.00 -6.74 -0.78
N THR A 72 -10.93 -7.39 -0.08
CA THR A 72 -10.63 -8.47 0.86
C THR A 72 -9.85 -9.60 0.19
N GLU A 73 -10.27 -10.06 -0.98
CA GLU A 73 -9.56 -11.12 -1.73
C GLU A 73 -8.13 -10.69 -2.08
N LEU A 74 -7.94 -9.44 -2.51
CA LEU A 74 -6.62 -8.89 -2.83
C LEU A 74 -5.72 -8.83 -1.59
N GLN A 75 -6.26 -8.43 -0.43
CA GLN A 75 -5.51 -8.36 0.82
C GLN A 75 -5.14 -9.76 1.34
N THR A 76 -6.05 -10.72 1.20
CA THR A 76 -5.79 -12.13 1.53
C THR A 76 -4.67 -12.67 0.65
N LEU A 77 -4.76 -12.51 -0.67
CA LEU A 77 -3.71 -12.96 -1.59
C LEU A 77 -2.35 -12.29 -1.32
N LYS A 78 -2.34 -10.97 -1.04
CA LYS A 78 -1.12 -10.26 -0.62
C LYS A 78 -0.51 -10.91 0.62
N THR A 79 -1.34 -11.23 1.61
CA THR A 79 -0.92 -11.85 2.86
C THR A 79 -0.35 -13.25 2.65
N GLU A 80 -1.02 -14.10 1.85
CA GLU A 80 -0.57 -15.46 1.53
C GLU A 80 0.78 -15.48 0.80
N ILE A 81 0.96 -14.59 -0.18
CA ILE A 81 2.22 -14.44 -0.90
C ILE A 81 3.34 -14.00 0.06
N LEU A 82 3.07 -13.01 0.92
CA LEU A 82 4.05 -12.54 1.90
C LEU A 82 4.38 -13.60 2.96
N GLN A 83 3.42 -14.41 3.38
CA GLN A 83 3.65 -15.55 4.28
C GLN A 83 4.55 -16.62 3.63
N THR A 84 4.41 -16.82 2.33
CA THR A 84 5.24 -17.76 1.57
C THR A 84 6.69 -17.26 1.44
N LEU A 85 6.87 -15.95 1.22
CA LEU A 85 8.20 -15.34 1.12
C LEU A 85 8.87 -15.15 2.49
N TYR A 86 8.08 -14.84 3.51
CA TYR A 86 8.54 -14.53 4.86
C TYR A 86 7.79 -15.38 5.90
N PRO A 87 8.03 -16.70 5.97
CA PRO A 87 7.48 -17.54 7.03
C PRO A 87 8.00 -17.13 8.42
N ILE A 88 7.38 -17.69 9.47
CA ILE A 88 7.82 -17.48 10.85
C ILE A 88 9.30 -17.91 10.98
N GLY A 89 10.14 -16.99 11.45
CA GLY A 89 11.59 -17.19 11.56
C GLY A 89 12.40 -16.55 10.43
N SER A 90 11.74 -15.95 9.43
CA SER A 90 12.43 -15.17 8.40
C SER A 90 13.14 -13.94 8.96
N ILE A 91 14.25 -13.58 8.32
CA ILE A 91 15.02 -12.37 8.61
C ILE A 91 14.74 -11.36 7.49
N TYR A 92 14.25 -10.17 7.86
CA TYR A 92 14.10 -9.03 6.96
C TYR A 92 15.20 -8.01 7.23
N THR A 93 15.97 -7.67 6.20
CA THR A 93 17.04 -6.65 6.27
C THR A 93 16.65 -5.45 5.41
N SER A 94 16.85 -4.25 5.94
CA SER A 94 16.56 -3.01 5.23
C SER A 94 17.38 -1.87 5.81
N MET A 95 17.69 -0.88 4.97
CA MET A 95 18.29 0.38 5.39
C MET A 95 17.23 1.41 5.83
N ASN A 96 15.94 1.08 5.68
CA ASN A 96 14.84 1.89 6.15
C ASN A 96 14.63 1.68 7.66
N SER A 97 14.46 2.77 8.42
CA SER A 97 14.19 2.71 9.86
C SER A 97 12.75 2.33 10.21
N THR A 98 11.84 2.30 9.22
CA THR A 98 10.44 1.92 9.43
C THR A 98 10.31 0.42 9.71
N ARG A 99 9.49 0.07 10.71
CA ARG A 99 9.26 -1.31 11.14
C ARG A 99 8.66 -2.15 10.00
N PRO A 100 9.06 -3.44 9.82
CA PRO A 100 8.59 -4.25 8.71
C PRO A 100 7.07 -4.49 8.70
N GLU A 101 6.44 -4.54 9.86
CA GLU A 101 4.97 -4.64 9.99
C GLU A 101 4.25 -3.48 9.29
N VAL A 102 4.84 -2.28 9.25
CA VAL A 102 4.27 -1.11 8.59
C VAL A 102 4.54 -1.14 7.09
N VAL A 103 5.76 -1.51 6.69
CA VAL A 103 6.16 -1.56 5.27
C VAL A 103 5.42 -2.69 4.53
N LEU A 104 5.36 -3.87 5.13
CA LEU A 104 4.72 -5.05 4.55
C LEU A 104 3.20 -5.06 4.79
N GLY A 105 2.75 -4.45 5.89
CA GLY A 105 1.36 -4.51 6.34
C GLY A 105 0.98 -5.89 6.91
N PHE A 106 1.96 -6.69 7.33
CA PHE A 106 1.78 -8.07 7.78
C PHE A 106 2.86 -8.50 8.78
N GLY A 107 2.50 -9.43 9.66
CA GLY A 107 3.39 -10.15 10.55
C GLY A 107 3.71 -9.40 11.85
N THR A 108 4.29 -10.11 12.80
CA THR A 108 4.85 -9.54 14.03
C THR A 108 6.36 -9.65 13.97
N TRP A 109 7.06 -8.52 14.07
CA TRP A 109 8.49 -8.46 13.84
C TRP A 109 9.23 -8.02 15.11
N THR A 110 10.31 -8.73 15.43
CA THR A 110 11.23 -8.39 16.53
C THR A 110 12.56 -7.96 15.94
N GLN A 111 13.04 -6.78 16.32
CA GLN A 111 14.30 -6.26 15.83
C GLN A 111 15.48 -7.03 16.46
N ILE A 112 16.46 -7.39 15.62
CA ILE A 112 17.74 -7.92 16.08
C ILE A 112 18.71 -6.73 16.23
N VAL A 113 19.17 -6.49 17.45
CA VAL A 113 20.06 -5.37 17.80
C VAL A 113 21.32 -5.93 18.48
N ASP A 114 22.46 -5.27 18.27
CA ASP A 114 23.77 -5.63 18.84
C ASP A 114 24.25 -7.05 18.51
N ARG A 115 23.86 -7.58 17.35
CA ARG A 115 24.25 -8.92 16.88
C ARG A 115 24.65 -8.88 15.41
N PHE A 116 25.56 -9.77 15.04
CA PHE A 116 25.88 -10.06 13.65
C PHE A 116 25.26 -11.39 13.25
N LEU A 117 24.84 -11.48 11.99
CA LEU A 117 24.41 -12.74 11.42
C LEU A 117 25.64 -13.57 11.03
N TYR A 118 25.69 -14.80 11.53
CA TYR A 118 26.76 -15.74 11.25
C TYR A 118 26.15 -17.05 10.73
N CYS A 119 26.67 -17.55 9.61
CA CYS A 119 26.23 -18.83 9.05
C CYS A 119 26.79 -19.98 9.90
N ALA A 120 25.93 -20.61 10.69
CA ALA A 120 26.29 -21.72 11.56
C ALA A 120 25.65 -23.03 11.09
N ASN A 121 26.33 -24.15 11.35
CA ASN A 121 25.80 -25.51 11.16
C ASN A 121 25.21 -26.10 12.46
N SER A 122 25.12 -25.29 13.51
CA SER A 122 24.49 -25.60 14.79
C SER A 122 23.49 -24.51 15.17
N SER A 123 22.50 -24.86 15.98
CA SER A 123 21.36 -24.00 16.29
C SER A 123 21.68 -22.86 17.26
N LYS A 124 21.39 -21.62 16.83
CA LYS A 124 21.06 -20.43 17.65
C LYS A 124 21.99 -20.12 18.83
N GLU A 125 23.28 -20.38 18.72
CA GLU A 125 24.24 -19.92 19.71
C GLU A 125 24.58 -18.44 19.51
N THR A 126 24.76 -17.72 20.62
CA THR A 126 25.25 -16.35 20.63
C THR A 126 26.61 -16.31 21.29
N GLY A 127 27.54 -15.53 20.74
CA GLY A 127 28.88 -15.38 21.30
C GLY A 127 29.58 -14.14 20.73
N GLY A 128 30.89 -14.08 20.95
CA GLY A 128 31.70 -12.92 20.60
C GLY A 128 31.73 -11.86 21.72
N SER A 129 32.80 -11.07 21.74
CA SER A 129 32.97 -9.99 22.71
C SER A 129 33.57 -8.76 22.03
N LYS A 130 33.12 -7.57 22.45
CA LYS A 130 33.74 -6.29 22.04
C LYS A 130 34.99 -5.98 22.88
N THR A 131 35.22 -6.70 23.99
CA THR A 131 36.29 -6.46 24.97
C THR A 131 36.91 -7.76 25.47
N ILE A 132 38.22 -7.79 25.70
CA ILE A 132 38.89 -8.96 26.28
C ILE A 132 38.60 -9.01 27.79
N SER A 133 37.91 -10.05 28.26
CA SER A 133 37.77 -10.38 29.67
C SER A 133 38.74 -11.48 30.09
N GLY A 134 38.85 -11.76 31.39
CA GLY A 134 39.66 -12.88 31.89
C GLY A 134 39.24 -14.24 31.32
N GLU A 135 37.95 -14.44 31.02
CA GLU A 135 37.44 -15.65 30.36
C GLU A 135 37.93 -15.80 28.91
N ASN A 136 38.33 -14.71 28.27
CA ASN A 136 38.89 -14.72 26.92
C ASN A 136 40.41 -14.98 26.90
N LEU A 137 41.06 -15.01 28.07
CA LEU A 137 42.48 -15.29 28.17
C LEU A 137 42.69 -16.81 28.37
N PRO A 138 43.61 -17.45 27.64
CA PRO A 138 44.00 -18.81 27.95
C PRO A 138 44.61 -18.87 29.36
N ALA A 139 44.58 -20.06 29.96
CA ALA A 139 45.28 -20.31 31.22
C ALA A 139 46.76 -19.90 31.08
N HIS A 140 47.23 -19.05 31.99
CA HIS A 140 48.60 -18.56 32.01
C HIS A 140 49.13 -18.53 33.44
N SER A 141 50.45 -18.64 33.57
CA SER A 141 51.15 -18.57 34.85
C SER A 141 52.24 -17.50 34.80
N HIS A 142 52.51 -16.89 35.95
CA HIS A 142 53.65 -16.00 36.14
C HIS A 142 54.66 -16.69 37.04
N TYR A 143 55.92 -16.74 36.62
CA TYR A 143 57.01 -17.18 37.47
C TYR A 143 57.65 -15.94 38.09
N ILE A 144 57.30 -15.67 39.34
CA ILE A 144 57.77 -14.50 40.09
C ILE A 144 58.19 -14.95 41.48
N ASP A 145 59.42 -14.63 41.83
CA ASP A 145 59.93 -14.71 43.20
C ASP A 145 59.80 -13.33 43.84
N LEU A 146 58.75 -13.12 44.63
CA LEU A 146 58.47 -11.87 45.33
C LEU A 146 58.36 -12.15 46.83
N SER A 147 59.51 -12.17 47.48
CA SER A 147 59.65 -12.23 48.92
C SER A 147 59.66 -10.81 49.50
N THR A 148 58.72 -10.49 50.41
CA THR A 148 58.83 -9.30 51.27
C THR A 148 60.00 -9.41 52.26
N ALA A 149 60.59 -10.59 52.44
CA ALA A 149 61.75 -10.82 53.31
C ALA A 149 63.10 -10.49 52.62
N GLU A 150 63.17 -10.48 51.29
CA GLU A 150 64.44 -10.29 50.55
C GLU A 150 64.51 -8.95 49.78
N ALA A 151 63.40 -8.46 49.20
CA ALA A 151 63.44 -7.41 48.18
C ALA A 151 62.46 -6.23 48.37
N GLY A 152 62.07 -5.93 49.62
CA GLY A 152 61.29 -4.73 49.96
C GLY A 152 61.96 -3.86 51.01
N TRP A 153 61.93 -2.53 50.84
CA TRP A 153 62.32 -1.55 51.87
C TRP A 153 61.41 -1.70 53.10
N HIS A 154 61.83 -2.53 54.06
CA HIS A 154 61.19 -2.60 55.36
C HIS A 154 62.23 -2.70 56.48
N LYS A 155 61.82 -2.33 57.70
CA LYS A 155 62.65 -2.36 58.90
C LYS A 155 62.06 -3.34 59.90
N HIS A 156 62.91 -4.15 60.52
CA HIS A 156 62.51 -4.97 61.67
C HIS A 156 62.53 -4.14 62.95
N ARG A 157 61.49 -4.28 63.77
CA ARG A 157 61.41 -3.71 65.11
C ARG A 157 61.43 -4.88 66.10
N PHE A 158 62.52 -5.02 66.85
CA PHE A 158 62.67 -6.08 67.84
C PHE A 158 61.79 -5.78 69.07
N TRP A 159 61.00 -6.75 69.52
CA TRP A 159 60.14 -6.67 70.71
C TRP A 159 60.55 -7.60 71.85
N ASP A 160 61.59 -8.42 71.66
CA ASP A 160 62.04 -9.35 72.68
C ASP A 160 63.47 -9.02 73.14
N TRP A 161 63.55 -8.43 74.32
CA TRP A 161 64.79 -8.09 75.03
C TRP A 161 65.65 -9.33 75.34
N SER A 162 65.06 -10.53 75.31
CA SER A 162 65.69 -11.78 75.76
C SER A 162 66.89 -12.24 74.93
N ALA A 163 67.02 -11.79 73.68
CA ALA A 163 68.16 -12.13 72.80
C ALA A 163 69.34 -11.15 72.89
N MET A 164 69.23 -10.06 73.66
CA MET A 164 70.33 -9.11 73.83
C MET A 164 71.32 -9.63 74.87
N LYS A 165 72.51 -10.08 74.43
CA LYS A 165 73.61 -10.37 75.35
C LYS A 165 74.07 -9.05 75.99
N LYS A 166 73.82 -8.91 77.30
CA LYS A 166 74.30 -7.78 78.11
C LYS A 166 75.83 -7.68 78.00
N GLY A 167 76.33 -6.57 77.45
CA GLY A 167 77.75 -6.27 77.39
C GLY A 167 78.35 -6.14 78.80
N LYS A 168 79.62 -6.55 78.96
CA LYS A 168 80.32 -6.56 80.26
C LYS A 168 80.45 -5.14 80.82
N GLY A 169 79.71 -4.86 81.90
CA GLY A 169 79.84 -3.64 82.70
C GLY A 169 79.76 -4.01 84.18
N TYR A 170 80.79 -3.64 84.93
CA TYR A 170 81.08 -4.03 86.31
C TYR A 170 80.10 -3.38 87.31
N ASP A 171 79.59 -4.16 88.27
CA ASP A 171 78.87 -3.66 89.43
C ASP A 171 79.85 -3.08 90.45
N VAL A 172 79.61 -1.85 90.90
CA VAL A 172 80.08 -1.38 92.21
C VAL A 172 78.99 -0.53 92.86
N LYS A 173 78.53 -1.05 93.99
CA LYS A 173 77.62 -0.57 95.06
C LYS A 173 77.00 0.82 94.95
#